data_AF-A0A1A9I4W0-F1
#
_entry.id   AF-A0A1A9I4W0-F1
#
_cell.length_a   1.000
_cell.length_b   1.000
_cell.length_c   1.000
_cell.angle_alpha   90.00
_cell.angle_beta   90.00
_cell.angle_gamma   90.00
#
_symmetry.space_group_name_H-M   'P 1'
#
loop_
_entity.id
_entity.type
_entity.pdbx_description
1 polymer ?
#
loop_
_entity_poly.entity_id
_entity_poly.type
_entity_poly.pdbx_seq_one_letter_code
_entity_poly.pdbx_strand_id
1 'polypeptide(L)'
;MSEINNLSPLYNTPYKALRALQKFISDHKDYFRHHVVTAFAFYKRDQVDLWQAIRHLGGIKHFNKAYKLQLKIQHIGWTEQRLIKALWELHAKGYTISLMGLKAIERTDLVTIAKRLSSLGDIKIKMGLAKKRNKWTKQKILNEYQVLYEKWKKAPTHTELNRKGYGPLVQAIRKYFKTFKNIRSKLNITVSRKEPKYWSKRRTIRELKNFCNANKSLIENTSICSAIQTQKNHSLMNAVRAHGGFKALNKQLKLGLLLHGERWNEKKVLQVLRRLYKEGIEFTKNNITEFGSHGLIGAIYRFGNLNYFREALGVSISRHHNWTEENVTEQLKPIIDYYRFMPTGSILKAIGRNDLASAISRLGGWFYFSNICYLLCYTIIL
;
A
#
# COMPACT_ATOMS: atom_id res chain seq x y z
N MET A 1 -16.11 -32.04 46.79
CA MET A 1 -14.88 -32.10 47.61
C MET A 1 -13.63 -32.49 46.80
N SER A 2 -13.71 -32.79 45.50
CA SER A 2 -12.56 -33.23 44.69
C SER A 2 -11.64 -32.12 44.15
N GLU A 3 -12.01 -30.84 44.24
CA GLU A 3 -11.18 -29.72 43.75
C GLU A 3 -10.25 -29.11 44.82
N ILE A 4 -10.38 -29.50 46.09
CA ILE A 4 -9.56 -28.97 47.19
C ILE A 4 -8.09 -29.43 47.07
N ASN A 5 -7.87 -30.57 46.42
CA ASN A 5 -6.53 -31.17 46.25
C ASN A 5 -5.60 -30.38 45.31
N ASN A 6 -6.11 -29.35 44.62
CA ASN A 6 -5.32 -28.49 43.72
C ASN A 6 -4.90 -27.16 44.37
N LEU A 7 -5.24 -26.90 45.63
CA LEU A 7 -4.79 -25.70 46.33
C LEU A 7 -3.39 -25.90 46.92
N SER A 8 -2.56 -24.86 46.82
CA SER A 8 -1.25 -24.82 47.47
C SER A 8 -1.36 -25.21 48.95
N PRO A 9 -0.51 -26.11 49.48
CA PRO A 9 -0.52 -26.53 50.89
C PRO A 9 -0.43 -25.35 51.88
N LEU A 10 0.10 -24.22 51.41
CA LEU A 10 0.22 -22.97 52.15
C LEU A 10 -1.14 -22.31 52.46
N TYR A 11 -2.17 -22.54 51.64
CA TYR A 11 -3.48 -21.86 51.74
C TYR A 11 -4.68 -22.83 51.72
N ASN A 12 -4.44 -24.10 52.00
CA ASN A 12 -5.46 -25.17 51.92
C ASN A 12 -6.57 -25.12 52.99
N THR A 13 -6.58 -24.12 53.87
CA THR A 13 -7.64 -23.92 54.86
C THR A 13 -8.07 -22.44 54.90
N PRO A 14 -9.33 -22.15 55.27
CA PRO A 14 -9.81 -20.77 55.43
C PRO A 14 -8.95 -19.91 56.36
N TYR A 15 -8.49 -20.49 57.48
CA TYR A 15 -7.66 -19.78 58.45
C TYR A 15 -6.28 -19.42 57.90
N LYS A 16 -5.60 -20.35 57.22
CA LYS A 16 -4.31 -20.07 56.57
C LYS A 16 -4.44 -19.00 55.48
N ALA A 17 -5.47 -19.12 54.63
CA ALA A 17 -5.76 -18.13 53.59
C ALA A 17 -6.08 -16.74 54.19
N LEU A 18 -6.83 -16.67 55.29
CA LEU A 18 -7.14 -15.43 55.99
C LEU A 18 -5.88 -14.76 56.57
N ARG A 19 -5.04 -15.52 57.28
CA ARG A 19 -3.80 -15.01 57.88
C ARG A 19 -2.86 -14.48 56.79
N ALA A 20 -2.72 -15.22 55.69
CA ALA A 20 -1.95 -14.80 54.54
C ALA A 20 -2.53 -13.54 53.87
N LEU A 21 -3.85 -13.45 53.72
CA LEU A 21 -4.53 -12.26 53.20
C LEU A 21 -4.31 -11.04 54.10
N GLN A 22 -4.46 -11.18 55.42
CA GLN A 22 -4.22 -10.09 56.38
C GLN A 22 -2.77 -9.62 56.33
N LYS A 23 -1.81 -10.56 56.32
CA LYS A 23 -0.39 -10.24 56.16
C LYS A 23 -0.15 -9.49 54.84
N PHE A 24 -0.65 -10.01 53.73
CA PHE A 24 -0.53 -9.39 52.41
C PHE A 24 -1.12 -7.96 52.37
N ILE A 25 -2.27 -7.74 53.01
CA ILE A 25 -2.87 -6.41 53.11
C ILE A 25 -2.02 -5.47 53.96
N SER A 26 -1.48 -5.97 55.08
CA SER A 26 -0.60 -5.21 55.97
C SER A 26 0.69 -4.80 55.26
N ASP A 27 1.34 -5.74 54.58
CA ASP A 27 2.59 -5.54 53.81
C ASP A 27 2.38 -4.56 52.64
N HIS A 28 1.12 -4.35 52.21
CA HIS A 28 0.76 -3.45 51.11
C HIS A 28 -0.32 -2.43 51.51
N LYS A 29 -0.28 -1.97 52.77
CA LYS A 29 -1.29 -1.07 53.35
C LYS A 29 -1.50 0.20 52.51
N ASP A 30 -0.43 0.79 52.00
CA ASP A 30 -0.50 2.00 51.17
C ASP A 30 -1.22 1.76 49.84
N TYR A 31 -1.03 0.59 49.23
CA TYR A 31 -1.75 0.21 48.02
C TYR A 31 -3.25 0.07 48.30
N PHE A 32 -3.62 -0.70 49.33
CA PHE A 32 -5.02 -0.98 49.65
C PHE A 32 -5.76 0.21 50.30
N ARG A 33 -5.06 1.25 50.75
CA ARG A 33 -5.68 2.53 51.12
C ARG A 33 -6.50 3.11 49.96
N HIS A 34 -6.00 2.97 48.73
CA HIS A 34 -6.57 3.58 47.53
C HIS A 34 -7.16 2.56 46.53
N HIS A 35 -6.81 1.28 46.63
CA HIS A 35 -7.19 0.24 45.67
C HIS A 35 -8.15 -0.78 46.27
N VAL A 36 -9.01 -1.32 45.41
CA VAL A 36 -9.87 -2.46 45.75
C VAL A 36 -9.09 -3.77 45.64
N VAL A 37 -9.51 -4.77 46.40
CA VAL A 37 -8.90 -6.10 46.35
C VAL A 37 -9.29 -6.79 45.05
N THR A 38 -8.34 -6.91 44.12
CA THR A 38 -8.54 -7.52 42.78
C THR A 38 -7.50 -8.59 42.51
N ALA A 39 -7.83 -9.54 41.64
CA ALA A 39 -6.90 -10.58 41.17
C ALA A 39 -5.54 -10.02 40.73
N PHE A 40 -5.55 -8.90 40.02
CA PHE A 40 -4.36 -8.26 39.50
C PHE A 40 -3.36 -7.86 40.60
N ALA A 41 -3.86 -7.40 41.76
CA ALA A 41 -3.01 -7.01 42.88
C ALA A 41 -2.16 -8.18 43.41
N PHE A 42 -2.73 -9.40 43.41
CA PHE A 42 -2.06 -10.63 43.84
C PHE A 42 -1.10 -11.15 42.76
N TYR A 43 -1.52 -11.17 41.49
CA TYR A 43 -0.69 -11.65 40.39
C TYR A 43 0.61 -10.85 40.25
N LYS A 44 0.55 -9.53 40.47
CA LYS A 44 1.73 -8.65 40.40
C LYS A 44 2.74 -8.83 41.51
N ARG A 45 2.34 -9.45 42.63
CA ARG A 45 3.16 -9.63 43.83
C ARG A 45 3.51 -11.09 44.07
N ASP A 46 3.36 -11.90 43.02
CA ASP A 46 3.61 -13.33 43.07
C ASP A 46 2.81 -14.06 44.16
N GLN A 47 1.57 -13.61 44.39
CA GLN A 47 0.62 -14.20 45.34
C GLN A 47 -0.56 -14.86 44.60
N VAL A 48 -0.29 -15.47 43.45
CA VAL A 48 -1.30 -16.09 42.58
C VAL A 48 -2.08 -17.16 43.34
N ASP A 49 -1.38 -18.01 44.08
CA ASP A 49 -1.95 -19.10 44.88
C ASP A 49 -2.89 -18.59 45.98
N LEU A 50 -2.53 -17.48 46.64
CA LEU A 50 -3.37 -16.84 47.64
C LEU A 50 -4.69 -16.35 47.04
N TRP A 51 -4.64 -15.75 45.84
CA TRP A 51 -5.86 -15.34 45.14
C TRP A 51 -6.73 -16.51 44.73
N GLN A 52 -6.13 -17.59 44.23
CA GLN A 52 -6.86 -18.82 43.87
C GLN A 52 -7.54 -19.43 45.10
N ALA A 53 -6.85 -19.51 46.23
CA ALA A 53 -7.41 -19.97 47.50
C ALA A 53 -8.58 -19.09 47.96
N ILE A 54 -8.44 -17.76 47.94
CA ILE A 54 -9.53 -16.83 48.27
C ILE A 54 -10.74 -17.07 47.35
N ARG A 55 -10.53 -17.25 46.05
CA ARG A 55 -11.60 -17.50 45.08
C ARG A 55 -12.31 -18.83 45.36
N HIS A 56 -11.57 -19.90 45.62
CA HIS A 56 -12.12 -21.22 45.94
C HIS A 56 -12.96 -21.20 47.22
N LEU A 57 -12.50 -20.43 48.22
CA LEU A 57 -13.14 -20.28 49.53
C LEU A 57 -14.28 -19.23 49.54
N GLY A 58 -14.99 -19.06 48.43
CA GLY A 58 -16.16 -18.17 48.33
C GLY A 58 -15.86 -16.71 47.96
N GLY A 59 -14.61 -16.37 47.68
CA GLY A 59 -14.18 -15.06 47.20
C GLY A 59 -14.10 -13.97 48.29
N ILE A 60 -13.63 -12.79 47.90
CA ILE A 60 -13.35 -11.69 48.85
C ILE A 60 -14.60 -11.18 49.59
N LYS A 61 -15.79 -11.28 48.97
CA LYS A 61 -17.07 -10.96 49.61
C LYS A 61 -17.36 -11.89 50.79
N HIS A 62 -17.10 -13.18 50.62
CA HIS A 62 -17.26 -14.17 51.68
C HIS A 62 -16.29 -13.86 52.84
N PHE A 63 -15.01 -13.60 52.55
CA PHE A 63 -14.02 -13.26 53.57
C PHE A 63 -14.36 -12.00 54.36
N ASN A 64 -14.79 -10.94 53.67
CA ASN A 64 -15.25 -9.72 54.33
C ASN A 64 -16.41 -9.98 55.30
N LYS A 65 -17.40 -10.80 54.88
CA LYS A 65 -18.56 -11.12 55.71
C LYS A 65 -18.18 -12.05 56.88
N ALA A 66 -17.50 -13.16 56.59
CA ALA A 66 -17.17 -14.20 57.55
C ALA A 66 -16.20 -13.73 58.63
N TYR A 67 -15.26 -12.87 58.27
CA TYR A 67 -14.18 -12.43 59.17
C TYR A 67 -14.24 -10.94 59.50
N LYS A 68 -15.39 -10.29 59.23
CA LYS A 68 -15.62 -8.85 59.48
C LYS A 68 -14.53 -7.93 58.90
N LEU A 69 -13.94 -8.31 57.76
CA LEU A 69 -12.92 -7.49 57.10
C LEU A 69 -13.59 -6.32 56.38
N GLN A 70 -13.03 -5.11 56.52
CA GLN A 70 -13.52 -3.90 55.87
C GLN A 70 -12.83 -3.64 54.52
N LEU A 71 -12.57 -4.68 53.73
CA LEU A 71 -11.84 -4.51 52.46
C LEU A 71 -12.75 -3.88 51.41
N LYS A 72 -12.22 -2.92 50.65
CA LYS A 72 -12.96 -2.30 49.55
C LYS A 72 -13.11 -3.30 48.40
N ILE A 73 -14.32 -3.82 48.21
CA ILE A 73 -14.65 -4.75 47.12
C ILE A 73 -15.09 -3.98 45.86
N GLN A 74 -15.59 -2.77 46.05
CA GLN A 74 -16.01 -1.88 44.98
C GLN A 74 -15.31 -0.54 45.12
N HIS A 75 -15.07 0.13 44.00
CA HIS A 75 -14.61 1.51 43.94
C HIS A 75 -15.75 2.46 44.36
N ILE A 76 -16.19 2.37 45.62
CA ILE A 76 -17.25 3.22 46.18
C ILE A 76 -16.71 4.66 46.21
N GLY A 77 -17.52 5.62 45.76
CA GLY A 77 -17.17 7.05 45.75
C GLY A 77 -16.41 7.54 44.50
N TRP A 78 -16.18 6.70 43.50
CA TRP A 78 -15.68 7.16 42.20
C TRP A 78 -16.81 7.67 41.31
N THR A 79 -16.86 9.00 41.11
CA THR A 79 -17.71 9.67 40.13
C THR A 79 -16.97 9.85 38.80
N GLU A 80 -17.70 10.16 37.73
CA GLU A 80 -17.09 10.44 36.43
C GLU A 80 -16.11 11.62 36.49
N GLN A 81 -16.47 12.68 37.23
CA GLN A 81 -15.60 13.84 37.44
C GLN A 81 -14.30 13.47 38.15
N ARG A 82 -14.35 12.62 39.19
CA ARG A 82 -13.15 12.13 39.89
C ARG A 82 -12.26 11.29 38.97
N LEU A 83 -12.87 10.45 38.13
CA LEU A 83 -12.14 9.68 37.12
C LEU A 83 -11.46 10.59 36.09
N ILE A 84 -12.19 11.56 35.53
CA ILE A 84 -11.65 12.54 34.57
C ILE A 84 -10.48 13.31 35.18
N LYS A 85 -10.62 13.79 36.43
CA LYS A 85 -9.54 14.48 37.16
C LYS A 85 -8.29 13.59 37.29
N ALA A 86 -8.45 12.36 37.76
CA ALA A 86 -7.32 11.43 37.91
C ALA A 86 -6.64 11.10 36.57
N LEU A 87 -7.41 10.96 35.49
CA LEU A 87 -6.85 10.73 34.16
C LEU A 87 -6.14 11.97 33.60
N TRP A 88 -6.62 13.19 33.90
CA TRP A 88 -5.94 14.43 33.55
C TRP A 88 -4.61 14.58 34.27
N GLU A 89 -4.54 14.25 35.56
CA GLU A 89 -3.28 14.26 36.32
C GLU A 89 -2.26 13.29 35.72
N LEU A 90 -2.68 12.11 35.27
CA LEU A 90 -1.80 11.16 34.58
C LEU A 90 -1.37 11.67 33.20
N HIS A 91 -2.29 12.28 32.45
CA HIS A 91 -1.98 12.87 31.14
C HIS A 91 -0.98 14.04 31.27
N ALA A 92 -1.15 14.89 32.28
CA ALA A 92 -0.23 15.99 32.59
C ALA A 92 1.18 15.50 32.95
N LYS A 93 1.30 14.30 33.52
CA LYS A 93 2.58 13.60 33.77
C LYS A 93 3.15 12.91 32.52
N GLY A 94 2.55 13.09 31.35
CA GLY A 94 3.00 12.50 30.08
C GLY A 94 2.55 11.05 29.84
N TYR A 95 1.71 10.47 30.69
CA TYR A 95 1.24 9.10 30.49
C TYR A 95 0.14 9.02 29.42
N THR A 96 0.22 8.02 28.56
CA THR A 96 -0.80 7.79 27.53
C THR A 96 -2.09 7.24 28.15
N ILE A 97 -3.20 7.97 27.99
CA ILE A 97 -4.54 7.51 28.40
C ILE A 97 -5.08 6.51 27.38
N SER A 98 -4.52 5.30 27.39
CA SER A 98 -5.00 4.13 26.65
C SER A 98 -5.10 2.94 27.58
N LEU A 99 -5.81 1.88 27.17
CA LEU A 99 -5.89 0.65 27.96
C LEU A 99 -4.49 0.11 28.29
N MET A 100 -3.59 0.11 27.30
CA MET A 100 -2.22 -0.38 27.47
C MET A 100 -1.37 0.60 28.29
N GLY A 101 -1.53 1.91 28.09
CA GLY A 101 -0.81 2.92 28.85
C GLY A 101 -1.17 2.89 30.33
N LEU A 102 -2.46 2.79 30.68
CA LEU A 102 -2.90 2.64 32.07
C LEU A 102 -2.44 1.32 32.69
N LYS A 103 -2.39 0.22 31.92
CA LYS A 103 -1.82 -1.05 32.40
C LYS A 103 -0.31 -0.94 32.67
N ALA A 104 0.43 -0.22 31.83
CA ALA A 104 1.87 -0.07 31.96
C ALA A 104 2.28 0.67 33.25
N ILE A 105 1.47 1.63 33.70
CA ILE A 105 1.66 2.35 34.98
C ILE A 105 0.86 1.75 36.14
N GLU A 106 0.38 0.51 35.97
CA GLU A 106 -0.35 -0.24 37.00
C GLU A 106 -1.66 0.41 37.50
N ARG A 107 -2.24 1.30 36.68
CA ARG A 107 -3.54 1.95 36.93
C ARG A 107 -4.72 1.21 36.31
N THR A 108 -4.77 -0.10 36.52
CA THR A 108 -5.89 -0.97 36.07
C THR A 108 -7.19 -0.71 36.80
N ASP A 109 -7.10 -0.11 38.00
CA ASP A 109 -8.24 0.43 38.75
C ASP A 109 -9.04 1.42 37.90
N LEU A 110 -8.36 2.40 37.28
CA LEU A 110 -9.00 3.43 36.46
C LEU A 110 -9.68 2.85 35.23
N VAL A 111 -9.13 1.79 34.64
CA VAL A 111 -9.77 1.07 33.53
C VAL A 111 -11.07 0.42 34.00
N THR A 112 -11.06 -0.19 35.17
CA THR A 112 -12.23 -0.87 35.75
C THR A 112 -13.31 0.13 36.12
N ILE A 113 -12.93 1.25 36.74
CA ILE A 113 -13.82 2.36 37.05
C ILE A 113 -14.41 2.94 35.76
N ALA A 114 -13.57 3.16 34.74
CA ALA A 114 -14.02 3.65 33.43
C ALA A 114 -15.09 2.75 32.84
N LYS A 115 -14.90 1.42 32.82
CA LYS A 115 -15.87 0.46 32.30
C LYS A 115 -17.20 0.45 33.06
N ARG A 116 -17.18 0.74 34.37
CA ARG A 116 -18.38 0.80 35.20
C ARG A 116 -19.19 2.08 34.94
N LEU A 117 -18.50 3.21 34.77
CA LEU A 117 -19.15 4.52 34.58
C LEU A 117 -19.54 4.76 33.11
N SER A 118 -18.70 4.35 32.17
CA SER A 118 -18.88 4.55 30.72
C SER A 118 -17.92 3.66 29.92
N SER A 119 -17.37 4.15 28.81
CA SER A 119 -16.20 3.58 28.15
C SER A 119 -15.00 4.52 28.27
N LEU A 120 -13.78 3.97 28.31
CA LEU A 120 -12.56 4.78 28.29
C LEU A 120 -12.50 5.70 27.06
N GLY A 121 -13.08 5.26 25.94
CA GLY A 121 -13.18 6.08 24.72
C GLY A 121 -14.09 7.30 24.90
N ASP A 122 -15.27 7.12 25.51
CA ASP A 122 -16.20 8.22 25.78
C ASP A 122 -15.62 9.22 26.79
N ILE A 123 -14.91 8.72 27.81
CA ILE A 123 -14.19 9.56 28.77
C ILE A 123 -13.11 10.39 28.07
N LYS A 124 -12.29 9.78 27.19
CA LYS A 124 -11.31 10.52 26.39
C LYS A 124 -11.94 11.59 25.51
N ILE A 125 -13.14 11.34 24.97
CA ILE A 125 -13.88 12.34 24.19
C ILE A 125 -14.28 13.52 25.09
N LYS A 126 -14.81 13.25 26.28
CA LYS A 126 -15.16 14.30 27.25
C LYS A 126 -13.95 15.10 27.71
N MET A 127 -12.78 14.47 27.79
CA MET A 127 -11.50 15.13 28.08
C MET A 127 -10.92 15.91 26.88
N GLY A 128 -11.53 15.87 25.70
CA GLY A 128 -10.95 16.47 24.48
C GLY A 128 -9.72 15.73 23.93
N LEU A 129 -9.34 14.58 24.52
CA LEU A 129 -8.20 13.75 24.10
C LEU A 129 -8.52 12.82 22.93
N ALA A 130 -9.80 12.73 22.54
CA ALA A 130 -10.23 11.98 21.37
C ALA A 130 -11.43 12.66 20.70
N LYS A 131 -11.49 12.60 19.37
CA LYS A 131 -12.71 13.00 18.65
C LYS A 131 -13.70 11.85 18.65
N LYS A 132 -14.99 12.16 18.84
CA LYS A 132 -16.06 11.17 18.69
C LYS A 132 -15.99 10.60 17.29
N ARG A 133 -15.65 9.31 17.17
CA ARG A 133 -15.69 8.63 15.88
C ARG A 133 -17.13 8.68 15.40
N ASN A 134 -17.36 9.32 14.25
CA ASN A 134 -18.67 9.38 13.63
C ASN A 134 -19.19 7.95 13.48
N LYS A 135 -20.22 7.58 14.27
CA LYS A 135 -20.84 6.27 14.16
C LYS A 135 -21.54 6.21 12.81
N TRP A 136 -21.19 5.20 12.01
CA TRP A 136 -21.91 4.92 10.77
C TRP A 136 -23.34 4.50 11.09
N THR A 137 -24.31 5.22 10.55
CA THR A 137 -25.73 4.84 10.55
C THR A 137 -26.13 4.45 9.14
N LYS A 138 -27.19 3.64 8.98
CA LYS A 138 -27.71 3.28 7.65
C LYS A 138 -28.00 4.52 6.80
N GLN A 139 -28.62 5.55 7.39
CA GLN A 139 -28.94 6.79 6.69
C GLN A 139 -27.69 7.56 6.25
N LYS A 140 -26.69 7.67 7.12
CA LYS A 140 -25.43 8.35 6.77
C LYS A 140 -24.72 7.65 5.61
N ILE A 141 -24.69 6.32 5.63
CA ILE A 141 -24.11 5.50 4.55
C ILE A 141 -24.85 5.75 3.22
N LEU A 142 -26.20 5.79 3.25
CA LEU A 142 -27.02 6.07 2.06
C LEU A 142 -26.73 7.46 1.50
N ASN A 143 -26.75 8.49 2.35
CA ASN A 143 -26.50 9.88 1.95
C ASN A 143 -25.09 10.04 1.35
N GLU A 144 -24.06 9.51 2.00
CA GLU A 144 -22.69 9.61 1.48
C GLU A 144 -22.53 8.86 0.16
N TYR A 145 -23.12 7.67 0.03
CA TYR A 145 -23.07 6.92 -1.22
C TYR A 145 -23.81 7.64 -2.36
N GLN A 146 -24.96 8.26 -2.06
CA GLN A 146 -25.75 9.04 -3.02
C GLN A 146 -24.98 10.27 -3.53
N VAL A 147 -24.35 11.04 -2.62
CA VAL A 147 -23.51 12.19 -3.00
C VAL A 147 -22.38 11.75 -3.94
N LEU A 148 -21.74 10.61 -3.66
CA LEU A 148 -20.69 10.07 -4.55
C LEU A 148 -21.24 9.62 -5.90
N TYR A 149 -22.44 9.03 -5.93
CA TYR A 149 -23.12 8.65 -7.16
C TYR A 149 -23.42 9.86 -8.05
N GLU A 150 -24.00 10.92 -7.47
CA GLU A 150 -24.32 12.16 -8.17
C GLU A 150 -23.07 12.87 -8.66
N LYS A 151 -22.01 12.91 -7.84
CA LYS A 151 -20.73 13.51 -8.17
C LYS A 151 -20.02 12.80 -9.32
N TRP A 152 -20.08 11.47 -9.39
CA TRP A 152 -19.36 10.68 -10.40
C TRP A 152 -20.21 10.30 -11.59
N LYS A 153 -21.52 10.58 -11.56
CA LYS A 153 -22.52 10.17 -12.55
C LYS A 153 -22.43 8.67 -12.89
N LYS A 154 -21.98 7.86 -11.93
CA LYS A 154 -21.73 6.42 -12.05
C LYS A 154 -21.79 5.79 -10.66
N ALA A 155 -22.41 4.60 -10.55
CA ALA A 155 -22.49 3.85 -9.30
C ALA A 155 -21.09 3.47 -8.76
N PRO A 156 -20.67 3.99 -7.59
CA PRO A 156 -19.35 3.70 -7.03
C PRO A 156 -19.13 2.19 -6.81
N THR A 157 -18.00 1.68 -7.29
CA THR A 157 -17.56 0.31 -6.97
C THR A 157 -16.71 0.28 -5.70
N HIS A 158 -16.59 -0.89 -5.06
CA HIS A 158 -15.77 -1.03 -3.85
C HIS A 158 -14.30 -0.63 -4.10
N THR A 159 -13.76 -0.99 -5.28
CA THR A 159 -12.39 -0.67 -5.69
C THR A 159 -12.20 0.83 -5.88
N GLU A 160 -13.15 1.51 -6.52
CA GLU A 160 -13.10 2.96 -6.71
C GLU A 160 -13.18 3.72 -5.38
N LEU A 161 -14.04 3.28 -4.46
CA LEU A 161 -14.15 3.88 -3.13
C LEU A 161 -12.84 3.73 -2.34
N ASN A 162 -12.26 2.54 -2.30
CA ASN A 162 -10.98 2.31 -1.63
C ASN A 162 -9.86 3.16 -2.22
N ARG A 163 -9.73 3.18 -3.56
CA ARG A 163 -8.70 3.96 -4.26
C ARG A 163 -8.80 5.47 -3.99
N LYS A 164 -10.01 5.97 -3.70
CA LYS A 164 -10.25 7.39 -3.39
C LYS A 164 -10.34 7.69 -1.88
N GLY A 165 -9.91 6.77 -1.02
CA GLY A 165 -9.84 7.00 0.44
C GLY A 165 -11.15 6.78 1.21
N TYR A 166 -12.21 6.29 0.57
CA TYR A 166 -13.50 6.01 1.21
C TYR A 166 -13.56 4.60 1.85
N GLY A 167 -12.42 4.07 2.30
CA GLY A 167 -12.34 2.75 2.94
C GLY A 167 -13.30 2.54 4.13
N PRO A 168 -13.45 3.51 5.05
CA PRO A 168 -14.42 3.41 6.14
C PRO A 168 -15.87 3.25 5.65
N LEU A 169 -16.26 3.92 4.57
CA LEU A 169 -17.58 3.78 3.96
C LEU A 169 -17.76 2.38 3.38
N VAL A 170 -16.74 1.81 2.72
CA VAL A 170 -16.79 0.42 2.21
C VAL A 170 -17.04 -0.58 3.34
N GLN A 171 -16.34 -0.45 4.47
CA GLN A 171 -16.54 -1.31 5.62
C GLN A 171 -17.93 -1.13 6.24
N ALA A 172 -18.42 0.11 6.31
CA ALA A 172 -19.77 0.40 6.77
C ALA A 172 -20.84 -0.23 5.86
N ILE A 173 -20.70 -0.14 4.54
CA ILE A 173 -21.60 -0.78 3.57
C ILE A 173 -21.63 -2.30 3.79
N ARG A 174 -20.47 -2.94 3.93
CA ARG A 174 -20.39 -4.39 4.21
C ARG A 174 -21.07 -4.77 5.52
N LYS A 175 -20.87 -3.98 6.57
CA LYS A 175 -21.48 -4.23 7.89
C LYS A 175 -23.01 -4.09 7.86
N TYR A 176 -23.52 -2.99 7.33
CA TYR A 176 -24.94 -2.63 7.44
C TYR A 176 -25.82 -3.09 6.28
N PHE A 177 -25.26 -3.25 5.08
CA PHE A 177 -25.99 -3.63 3.86
C PHE A 177 -25.53 -4.97 3.28
N LYS A 178 -24.45 -5.57 3.80
CA LYS A 178 -23.82 -6.83 3.34
C LYS A 178 -23.14 -6.71 1.98
N THR A 179 -23.85 -6.23 0.96
CA THR A 179 -23.36 -6.11 -0.41
C THR A 179 -23.62 -4.73 -1.01
N PHE A 180 -22.82 -4.36 -2.02
CA PHE A 180 -23.04 -3.15 -2.82
C PHE A 180 -24.33 -3.22 -3.66
N LYS A 181 -24.84 -4.42 -3.95
CA LYS A 181 -26.12 -4.59 -4.63
C LYS A 181 -27.26 -4.07 -3.75
N ASN A 182 -27.23 -4.39 -2.46
CA ASN A 182 -28.30 -4.04 -1.52
C ASN A 182 -28.40 -2.54 -1.28
N ILE A 183 -27.27 -1.83 -1.13
CA ILE A 183 -27.30 -0.36 -0.98
C ILE A 183 -27.81 0.32 -2.26
N ARG A 184 -27.39 -0.14 -3.44
CA ARG A 184 -27.85 0.42 -4.72
C ARG A 184 -29.34 0.18 -4.93
N SER A 185 -29.82 -1.01 -4.59
CA SER A 185 -31.26 -1.32 -4.57
C SER A 185 -32.03 -0.41 -3.62
N LYS A 186 -31.47 -0.09 -2.44
CA LYS A 186 -32.13 0.81 -1.47
C LYS A 186 -32.19 2.26 -1.96
N LEU A 187 -31.26 2.68 -2.81
CA LEU A 187 -31.20 4.00 -3.45
C LEU A 187 -31.88 4.03 -4.83
N ASN A 188 -32.52 2.95 -5.27
CA ASN A 188 -33.07 2.80 -6.62
C ASN A 188 -32.05 3.10 -7.74
N ILE A 189 -30.75 2.88 -7.49
CA ILE A 189 -29.68 3.05 -8.47
C ILE A 189 -29.66 1.82 -9.38
N THR A 190 -30.12 1.99 -10.62
CA THR A 190 -30.03 0.96 -11.64
C THR A 190 -28.58 0.85 -12.13
N VAL A 191 -27.94 -0.27 -11.81
CA VAL A 191 -26.66 -0.61 -12.44
C VAL A 191 -26.99 -1.33 -13.72
N SER A 192 -26.53 -0.81 -14.86
CA SER A 192 -26.61 -1.46 -16.17
C SER A 192 -25.72 -2.70 -16.21
N ARG A 193 -26.00 -3.69 -15.36
CA ARG A 193 -25.42 -5.01 -15.50
C ARG A 193 -26.14 -5.66 -16.66
N LYS A 194 -25.37 -6.02 -17.69
CA LYS A 194 -25.88 -6.87 -18.77
C LYS A 194 -26.45 -8.16 -18.16
N GLU A 195 -27.64 -8.55 -18.59
CA GLU A 195 -28.36 -9.71 -18.06
C GLU A 195 -27.53 -10.99 -18.16
N PRO A 196 -27.78 -12.00 -17.29
CA PRO A 196 -27.28 -13.35 -17.51
C PRO A 196 -27.63 -13.80 -18.93
N LYS A 197 -26.68 -14.41 -19.66
CA LYS A 197 -26.80 -14.78 -21.09
C LYS A 197 -26.86 -13.61 -22.09
N TYR A 198 -26.62 -12.37 -21.67
CA TYR A 198 -26.51 -11.24 -22.61
C TYR A 198 -25.43 -11.49 -23.69
N TRP A 199 -24.33 -12.12 -23.32
CA TRP A 199 -23.19 -12.38 -24.21
C TRP A 199 -23.39 -13.61 -25.09
N SER A 200 -24.41 -13.59 -25.95
CA SER A 200 -24.47 -14.54 -27.08
C SER A 200 -23.36 -14.24 -28.08
N LYS A 201 -22.99 -15.22 -28.92
CA LYS A 201 -21.98 -15.03 -29.97
C LYS A 201 -22.33 -13.84 -30.87
N ARG A 202 -23.59 -13.77 -31.35
CA ARG A 202 -24.11 -12.65 -32.17
C ARG A 202 -24.00 -11.29 -31.46
N ARG A 203 -24.36 -11.20 -30.18
CA ARG A 203 -24.27 -9.94 -29.42
C ARG A 203 -22.83 -9.54 -29.16
N THR A 204 -21.96 -10.49 -28.81
CA THR A 204 -20.52 -10.26 -28.62
C THR A 204 -19.90 -9.65 -29.87
N ILE A 205 -20.24 -10.18 -31.04
CA ILE A 205 -19.77 -9.68 -32.34
C ILE A 205 -20.21 -8.24 -32.57
N ARG A 206 -21.49 -7.95 -32.35
CA ARG A 206 -22.06 -6.62 -32.54
C ARG A 206 -21.39 -5.61 -31.60
N GLU A 207 -21.28 -5.93 -30.32
CA GLU A 207 -20.61 -5.09 -29.32
C GLU A 207 -19.13 -4.89 -29.64
N LEU A 208 -18.45 -5.93 -30.14
CA LEU A 208 -17.06 -5.84 -30.59
C LEU A 208 -16.93 -4.90 -31.79
N LYS A 209 -17.81 -5.00 -32.80
CA LYS A 209 -17.83 -4.07 -33.95
C LYS A 209 -18.07 -2.63 -33.50
N ASN A 210 -19.07 -2.41 -32.65
CA ASN A 210 -19.38 -1.08 -32.12
C ASN A 210 -18.18 -0.52 -31.34
N PHE A 211 -17.52 -1.35 -30.52
CA PHE A 211 -16.31 -0.97 -29.81
C PHE A 211 -15.19 -0.56 -30.77
N CYS A 212 -14.96 -1.34 -31.83
CA CYS A 212 -13.93 -1.05 -32.82
C CYS A 212 -14.18 0.28 -33.54
N ASN A 213 -15.41 0.51 -33.98
CA ASN A 213 -15.78 1.74 -34.66
C ASN A 213 -15.63 2.97 -33.74
N ALA A 214 -16.06 2.85 -32.48
CA ALA A 214 -15.96 3.94 -31.51
C ALA A 214 -14.52 4.22 -31.02
N ASN A 215 -13.59 3.28 -31.17
CA ASN A 215 -12.22 3.38 -30.66
C ASN A 215 -11.17 3.18 -31.77
N LYS A 216 -11.51 3.53 -33.02
CA LYS A 216 -10.66 3.27 -34.19
C LYS A 216 -9.23 3.79 -34.01
N SER A 217 -9.07 5.06 -33.63
CA SER A 217 -7.77 5.69 -33.39
C SER A 217 -6.97 5.02 -32.27
N LEU A 218 -7.62 4.67 -31.15
CA LEU A 218 -6.97 3.98 -30.04
C LEU A 218 -6.47 2.58 -30.44
N ILE A 219 -7.25 1.88 -31.27
CA ILE A 219 -6.89 0.56 -31.78
C ILE A 219 -5.73 0.66 -32.78
N GLU A 220 -5.74 1.65 -33.66
CA GLU A 220 -4.65 1.91 -34.63
C GLU A 220 -3.32 2.17 -33.92
N ASN A 221 -3.35 2.91 -32.81
CA ASN A 221 -2.16 3.21 -32.02
C ASN A 221 -1.73 2.08 -31.07
N THR A 222 -2.60 1.08 -30.82
CA THR A 222 -2.32 0.02 -29.84
C THR A 222 -2.74 -1.35 -30.37
N SER A 223 -3.46 -2.15 -29.59
CA SER A 223 -4.12 -3.36 -30.03
C SER A 223 -5.55 -3.35 -29.52
N ILE A 224 -6.45 -4.08 -30.20
CA ILE A 224 -7.84 -4.21 -29.73
C ILE A 224 -7.93 -4.72 -28.29
N CYS A 225 -7.01 -5.61 -27.90
CA CYS A 225 -6.96 -6.14 -26.54
C CYS A 225 -6.63 -5.04 -25.54
N SER A 226 -5.58 -4.24 -25.84
CA SER A 226 -5.15 -3.12 -25.01
C SER A 226 -6.24 -2.03 -24.95
N ALA A 227 -6.85 -1.68 -26.07
CA ALA A 227 -7.93 -0.70 -26.13
C ALA A 227 -9.10 -1.11 -25.22
N ILE A 228 -9.54 -2.38 -25.26
CA ILE A 228 -10.61 -2.91 -24.40
C ILE A 228 -10.21 -2.84 -22.92
N GLN A 229 -8.95 -3.12 -22.58
CA GLN A 229 -8.43 -3.02 -21.21
C GLN A 229 -8.38 -1.57 -20.72
N THR A 230 -7.88 -0.64 -21.53
CA THR A 230 -7.83 0.80 -21.24
C THR A 230 -9.23 1.35 -20.98
N GLN A 231 -10.21 0.95 -21.80
CA GLN A 231 -11.62 1.31 -21.63
C GLN A 231 -12.34 0.51 -20.52
N LYS A 232 -11.62 -0.38 -19.82
CA LYS A 232 -12.13 -1.22 -18.72
C LYS A 232 -13.37 -2.05 -19.09
N ASN A 233 -13.51 -2.40 -20.37
CA ASN A 233 -14.64 -3.21 -20.86
C ASN A 233 -14.35 -4.71 -20.74
N HIS A 234 -14.10 -5.14 -19.50
CA HIS A 234 -13.72 -6.53 -19.19
C HIS A 234 -14.81 -7.55 -19.53
N SER A 235 -16.09 -7.13 -19.54
CA SER A 235 -17.21 -8.01 -19.91
C SER A 235 -17.15 -8.37 -21.40
N LEU A 236 -16.87 -7.40 -22.28
CA LEU A 236 -16.64 -7.66 -23.70
C LEU A 236 -15.40 -8.54 -23.91
N MET A 237 -14.30 -8.25 -23.21
CA MET A 237 -13.08 -9.09 -23.26
C MET A 237 -13.37 -10.56 -22.94
N ASN A 238 -14.08 -10.80 -21.83
CA ASN A 238 -14.41 -12.15 -21.39
C ASN A 238 -15.37 -12.84 -22.37
N ALA A 239 -16.35 -12.11 -22.90
CA ALA A 239 -17.26 -12.63 -23.92
C ALA A 239 -16.51 -13.02 -25.20
N VAL A 240 -15.58 -12.20 -25.68
CA VAL A 240 -14.75 -12.53 -26.83
C VAL A 240 -13.93 -13.80 -26.59
N ARG A 241 -13.31 -13.93 -25.41
CA ARG A 241 -12.56 -15.15 -25.03
C ARG A 241 -13.46 -16.39 -25.03
N ALA A 242 -14.65 -16.29 -24.44
CA ALA A 242 -15.62 -17.38 -24.38
C ALA A 242 -16.09 -17.83 -25.77
N HIS A 243 -16.10 -16.93 -26.76
CA HIS A 243 -16.51 -17.22 -28.13
C HIS A 243 -15.34 -17.49 -29.10
N GLY A 244 -14.22 -18.02 -28.58
CA GLY A 244 -13.06 -18.46 -29.38
C GLY A 244 -11.94 -17.42 -29.54
N GLY A 245 -12.04 -16.28 -28.85
CA GLY A 245 -11.03 -15.23 -28.85
C GLY A 245 -11.06 -14.34 -30.10
N PHE A 246 -10.23 -13.29 -30.10
CA PHE A 246 -10.22 -12.31 -31.18
C PHE A 246 -9.87 -12.92 -32.55
N LYS A 247 -8.95 -13.90 -32.59
CA LYS A 247 -8.52 -14.57 -33.84
C LYS A 247 -9.66 -15.30 -34.53
N ALA A 248 -10.40 -16.12 -33.79
CA ALA A 248 -11.53 -16.85 -34.34
C ALA A 248 -12.64 -15.90 -34.81
N LEU A 249 -13.00 -14.91 -33.99
CA LEU A 249 -14.05 -13.95 -34.35
C LEU A 249 -13.65 -13.08 -35.54
N ASN A 250 -12.41 -12.59 -35.61
CA ASN A 250 -11.93 -11.79 -36.74
C ASN A 250 -11.96 -12.59 -38.05
N LYS A 251 -11.47 -13.84 -38.02
CA LYS A 251 -11.48 -14.74 -39.20
C LYS A 251 -12.90 -15.03 -39.66
N GLN A 252 -13.78 -15.41 -38.73
CA GLN A 252 -15.15 -15.82 -39.07
C GLN A 252 -15.96 -14.68 -39.69
N LEU A 253 -15.72 -13.44 -39.27
CA LEU A 253 -16.60 -12.32 -39.57
C LEU A 253 -15.97 -11.30 -40.51
N LYS A 254 -14.76 -11.60 -40.99
CA LYS A 254 -13.97 -10.73 -41.87
C LYS A 254 -13.95 -9.29 -41.34
N LEU A 255 -13.76 -9.12 -40.02
CA LEU A 255 -13.88 -7.80 -39.37
C LEU A 255 -12.79 -6.81 -39.81
N GLY A 256 -11.78 -7.27 -40.57
CA GLY A 256 -10.65 -6.45 -40.98
C GLY A 256 -9.80 -5.98 -39.81
N LEU A 257 -9.97 -6.58 -38.61
CA LEU A 257 -9.20 -6.17 -37.45
C LEU A 257 -7.77 -6.65 -37.64
N LEU A 258 -6.82 -5.71 -37.56
CA LEU A 258 -5.41 -6.03 -37.45
C LEU A 258 -5.18 -6.63 -36.06
N LEU A 259 -5.33 -7.96 -35.97
CA LEU A 259 -4.98 -8.67 -34.75
C LEU A 259 -3.46 -8.63 -34.63
N HIS A 260 -2.97 -8.26 -33.45
CA HIS A 260 -1.57 -8.41 -33.09
C HIS A 260 -1.16 -9.85 -33.39
N GLY A 261 -0.33 -10.04 -34.42
CA GLY A 261 -0.12 -11.35 -35.03
C GLY A 261 -0.12 -11.37 -36.56
N GLU A 262 -0.36 -10.27 -37.27
CA GLU A 262 0.35 -10.12 -38.55
C GLU A 262 1.83 -10.27 -38.22
N ARG A 263 2.42 -11.40 -38.64
CA ARG A 263 3.83 -11.67 -38.43
C ARG A 263 4.55 -10.44 -38.93
N TRP A 264 5.26 -9.76 -38.03
CA TRP A 264 6.24 -8.80 -38.46
C TRP A 264 7.06 -9.49 -39.55
N ASN A 265 7.08 -8.87 -40.71
CA ASN A 265 8.00 -9.21 -41.77
C ASN A 265 8.89 -8.00 -41.95
N GLU A 266 10.03 -8.23 -42.57
CA GLU A 266 11.06 -7.22 -42.74
C GLU A 266 10.53 -5.96 -43.46
N LYS A 267 9.69 -6.13 -44.50
CA LYS A 267 9.07 -5.01 -45.24
C LYS A 267 8.25 -4.10 -44.33
N LYS A 268 7.48 -4.68 -43.40
CA LYS A 268 6.65 -3.93 -42.45
C LYS A 268 7.50 -3.21 -41.40
N VAL A 269 8.59 -3.84 -40.93
CA VAL A 269 9.56 -3.18 -40.04
C VAL A 269 10.16 -1.96 -40.75
N LEU A 270 10.64 -2.12 -41.98
CA LEU A 270 11.16 -1.03 -42.81
C LEU A 270 10.15 0.08 -43.04
N GLN A 271 8.89 -0.26 -43.33
CA GLN A 271 7.82 0.73 -43.55
C GLN A 271 7.58 1.59 -42.31
N VAL A 272 7.51 0.97 -41.12
CA VAL A 272 7.31 1.70 -39.86
C VAL A 272 8.53 2.57 -39.55
N LEU A 273 9.74 2.02 -39.66
CA LEU A 273 10.97 2.78 -39.41
C LEU A 273 11.11 3.95 -40.40
N ARG A 274 10.81 3.75 -41.69
CA ARG A 274 10.81 4.82 -42.70
C ARG A 274 9.85 5.96 -42.35
N ARG A 275 8.68 5.64 -41.80
CA ARG A 275 7.74 6.66 -41.32
C ARG A 275 8.33 7.45 -40.16
N LEU A 276 8.88 6.77 -39.14
CA LEU A 276 9.53 7.44 -38.00
C LEU A 276 10.69 8.35 -38.45
N TYR A 277 11.48 7.91 -39.43
CA TYR A 277 12.57 8.72 -39.99
C TYR A 277 12.07 9.99 -40.68
N LYS A 278 10.99 9.89 -41.48
CA LYS A 278 10.36 11.05 -42.12
C LYS A 278 9.78 12.04 -41.11
N GLU A 279 9.37 11.55 -39.95
CA GLU A 279 8.92 12.38 -38.82
C GLU A 279 10.07 13.00 -38.02
N GLY A 280 11.34 12.78 -38.43
CA GLY A 280 12.52 13.32 -37.76
C GLY A 280 12.87 12.59 -36.46
N ILE A 281 12.30 11.42 -36.20
CA ILE A 281 12.54 10.66 -34.97
C ILE A 281 13.84 9.87 -35.11
N GLU A 282 14.80 10.13 -34.23
CA GLU A 282 16.04 9.38 -34.19
C GLU A 282 15.79 7.90 -33.85
N PHE A 283 16.49 7.01 -34.53
CA PHE A 283 16.39 5.57 -34.31
C PHE A 283 17.15 5.13 -33.08
N THR A 284 16.73 5.53 -31.89
CA THR A 284 17.25 4.98 -30.63
C THR A 284 16.34 3.87 -30.13
N LYS A 285 16.86 2.93 -29.34
CA LYS A 285 16.03 1.87 -28.72
C LYS A 285 14.88 2.48 -27.91
N ASN A 286 15.13 3.61 -27.22
CA ASN A 286 14.13 4.27 -26.39
C ASN A 286 13.03 4.92 -27.24
N ASN A 287 13.39 5.70 -28.26
CA ASN A 287 12.42 6.33 -29.18
C ASN A 287 11.58 5.25 -29.87
N ILE A 288 12.23 4.18 -30.36
CA ILE A 288 11.50 3.07 -30.99
C ILE A 288 10.57 2.38 -29.99
N THR A 289 10.92 2.27 -28.70
CA THR A 289 10.01 1.71 -27.67
C THR A 289 8.81 2.61 -27.42
N GLU A 290 9.01 3.92 -27.46
CA GLU A 290 8.00 4.93 -27.20
C GLU A 290 6.97 5.00 -28.35
N PHE A 291 7.44 4.98 -29.60
CA PHE A 291 6.60 5.10 -30.80
C PHE A 291 6.19 3.76 -31.40
N GLY A 292 7.00 2.73 -31.18
CA GLY A 292 6.79 1.37 -31.63
C GLY A 292 6.67 0.46 -30.42
N SER A 293 5.48 -0.12 -30.22
CA SER A 293 5.26 -1.17 -29.21
C SER A 293 6.45 -2.14 -29.12
N HIS A 294 6.66 -2.79 -27.97
CA HIS A 294 7.76 -3.75 -27.78
C HIS A 294 7.84 -4.84 -28.87
N GLY A 295 6.73 -5.09 -29.59
CA GLY A 295 6.69 -5.92 -30.78
C GLY A 295 7.58 -5.46 -31.94
N LEU A 296 7.72 -4.15 -32.19
CA LEU A 296 8.61 -3.63 -33.25
C LEU A 296 10.07 -3.91 -32.92
N ILE A 297 10.48 -3.68 -31.67
CA ILE A 297 11.85 -3.99 -31.21
C ILE A 297 12.13 -5.49 -31.33
N GLY A 298 11.20 -6.33 -30.86
CA GLY A 298 11.32 -7.77 -31.02
C GLY A 298 11.35 -8.23 -32.49
N ALA A 299 10.76 -7.47 -33.40
CA ALA A 299 10.84 -7.72 -34.84
C ALA A 299 12.17 -7.28 -35.44
N ILE A 300 12.67 -6.10 -35.05
CA ILE A 300 13.99 -5.59 -35.46
C ILE A 300 15.06 -6.63 -35.12
N TYR A 301 15.08 -7.14 -33.89
CA TYR A 301 16.06 -8.15 -33.46
C TYR A 301 15.86 -9.53 -34.11
N ARG A 302 14.67 -9.81 -34.66
CA ARG A 302 14.40 -11.07 -35.35
C ARG A 302 14.91 -11.08 -36.78
N PHE A 303 14.81 -9.95 -37.47
CA PHE A 303 15.23 -9.81 -38.86
C PHE A 303 16.63 -9.20 -39.01
N GLY A 304 17.28 -8.83 -37.91
CA GLY A 304 18.62 -8.26 -37.90
C GLY A 304 18.89 -7.53 -36.58
N ASN A 305 19.46 -6.34 -36.69
CA ASN A 305 19.62 -5.42 -35.56
C ASN A 305 19.25 -4.00 -36.01
N LEU A 306 19.32 -3.01 -35.12
CA LEU A 306 18.92 -1.65 -35.46
C LEU A 306 19.82 -1.02 -36.54
N ASN A 307 21.10 -1.40 -36.59
CA ASN A 307 22.05 -0.93 -37.59
C ASN A 307 21.72 -1.49 -38.98
N TYR A 308 21.35 -2.77 -39.09
CA TYR A 308 20.85 -3.36 -40.33
C TYR A 308 19.72 -2.53 -40.96
N PHE A 309 18.73 -2.13 -40.14
CA PHE A 309 17.63 -1.30 -40.64
C PHE A 309 18.01 0.15 -40.90
N ARG A 310 19.02 0.71 -40.20
CA ARG A 310 19.58 2.04 -40.49
C ARG A 310 20.24 2.06 -41.87
N GLU A 311 21.10 1.07 -42.13
CA GLU A 311 21.72 0.83 -43.45
C GLU A 311 20.68 0.71 -44.55
N ALA A 312 19.68 -0.16 -44.36
CA ALA A 312 18.61 -0.37 -45.33
C ALA A 312 17.75 0.88 -45.60
N LEU A 313 17.80 1.88 -44.72
CA LEU A 313 17.12 3.17 -44.87
C LEU A 313 18.05 4.30 -45.31
N GLY A 314 19.34 4.02 -45.54
CA GLY A 314 20.35 5.03 -45.91
C GLY A 314 20.68 6.00 -44.78
N VAL A 315 20.37 5.63 -43.52
CA VAL A 315 20.72 6.42 -42.34
C VAL A 315 22.17 6.11 -41.97
N SER A 316 23.00 7.14 -41.86
CA SER A 316 24.39 6.97 -41.46
C SER A 316 24.47 6.30 -40.09
N ILE A 317 25.12 5.14 -40.04
CA ILE A 317 25.44 4.49 -38.77
C ILE A 317 26.63 5.24 -38.20
N SER A 318 26.39 6.01 -37.12
CA SER A 318 27.49 6.42 -36.27
C SER A 318 28.11 5.15 -35.68
N ARG A 319 29.23 4.71 -36.26
CA ARG A 319 30.01 3.62 -35.68
C ARG A 319 30.45 4.11 -34.30
N HIS A 320 30.14 3.32 -33.28
CA HIS A 320 30.71 3.57 -31.95
C HIS A 320 32.22 3.70 -32.14
N HIS A 321 32.77 4.86 -31.78
CA HIS A 321 34.20 5.07 -31.87
C HIS A 321 34.87 3.96 -31.06
N ASN A 322 35.81 3.26 -31.69
CA ASN A 322 36.72 2.39 -30.96
C ASN A 322 37.57 3.32 -30.10
N TRP A 323 37.10 3.55 -28.87
CA TRP A 323 37.84 4.32 -27.89
C TRP A 323 39.10 3.54 -27.54
N THR A 324 40.21 4.04 -28.04
CA THR A 324 41.56 3.69 -27.60
C THR A 324 42.08 4.79 -26.68
N GLU A 325 43.18 4.53 -25.98
CA GLU A 325 43.79 5.52 -25.09
C GLU A 325 44.25 6.75 -25.87
N GLU A 326 44.79 6.55 -27.08
CA GLU A 326 45.23 7.61 -27.98
C GLU A 326 44.06 8.50 -28.40
N ASN A 327 42.96 7.91 -28.86
CA ASN A 327 41.78 8.66 -29.29
C ASN A 327 41.12 9.42 -28.13
N VAL A 328 41.08 8.83 -26.93
CA VAL A 328 40.57 9.51 -25.73
C VAL A 328 41.46 10.70 -25.39
N THR A 329 42.78 10.52 -25.45
CA THR A 329 43.77 11.56 -25.12
C THR A 329 43.72 12.71 -26.14
N GLU A 330 43.65 12.39 -27.43
CA GLU A 330 43.51 13.37 -28.52
C GLU A 330 42.23 14.20 -28.38
N GLN A 331 41.11 13.55 -28.04
CA GLN A 331 39.82 14.22 -27.84
C GLN A 331 39.76 15.05 -26.54
N LEU A 332 40.54 14.67 -25.51
CA LEU A 332 40.64 15.40 -24.25
C LEU A 332 41.49 16.67 -24.38
N LYS A 333 42.56 16.66 -25.19
CA LYS A 333 43.48 17.80 -25.38
C LYS A 333 42.78 19.15 -25.58
N PRO A 334 41.92 19.35 -26.60
CA PRO A 334 41.28 20.65 -26.81
C PRO A 334 40.35 21.07 -25.66
N ILE A 335 39.80 20.11 -24.91
CA ILE A 335 38.94 20.37 -23.76
C ILE A 335 39.79 20.84 -22.57
N ILE A 336 40.93 20.18 -22.33
CA ILE A 336 41.90 20.58 -21.30
C ILE A 336 42.48 21.95 -21.61
N ASP A 337 42.84 22.22 -22.86
CA ASP A 337 43.37 23.52 -23.28
C ASP A 337 42.37 24.65 -23.06
N TYR A 338 41.08 24.39 -23.33
CA TYR A 338 40.00 25.35 -23.11
C TYR A 338 39.74 25.63 -21.62
N TYR A 339 39.59 24.59 -20.80
CA TYR A 339 39.28 24.74 -19.38
C TYR A 339 40.50 25.03 -18.51
N ARG A 340 41.72 24.81 -19.02
CA ARG A 340 43.00 24.88 -18.30
C ARG A 340 43.14 23.89 -17.14
N PHE A 341 42.28 22.87 -17.08
CA PHE A 341 42.35 21.76 -16.13
C PHE A 341 41.68 20.50 -16.71
N MET A 342 41.98 19.33 -16.12
CA MET A 342 41.39 18.06 -16.52
C MET A 342 39.87 18.06 -16.24
N PRO A 343 38.99 18.00 -17.27
CA PRO A 343 37.55 18.06 -17.05
C PRO A 343 37.08 16.87 -16.23
N THR A 344 36.13 17.07 -15.31
CA THR A 344 35.50 15.95 -14.60
C THR A 344 34.43 15.28 -15.47
N GLY A 345 33.98 14.09 -15.08
CA GLY A 345 32.87 13.41 -15.77
C GLY A 345 31.59 14.24 -15.82
N SER A 346 31.34 15.08 -14.82
CA SER A 346 30.18 15.98 -14.82
C SER A 346 30.32 17.09 -15.86
N ILE A 347 31.52 17.64 -16.04
CA ILE A 347 31.79 18.68 -17.05
C ILE A 347 31.64 18.10 -18.45
N LEU A 348 32.24 16.93 -18.72
CA LEU A 348 32.09 16.26 -20.03
C LEU A 348 30.61 15.96 -20.35
N LYS A 349 29.83 15.53 -19.36
CA LYS A 349 28.38 15.31 -19.54
C LYS A 349 27.63 16.61 -19.83
N ALA A 350 27.99 17.70 -19.16
CA ALA A 350 27.37 19.02 -19.35
C ALA A 350 27.61 19.57 -20.77
N ILE A 351 28.77 19.28 -21.38
CA ILE A 351 29.07 19.68 -22.77
C ILE A 351 28.65 18.62 -23.81
N GLY A 352 27.83 17.63 -23.42
CA GLY A 352 27.32 16.60 -24.33
C GLY A 352 28.29 15.47 -24.69
N ARG A 353 29.49 15.44 -24.09
CA ARG A 353 30.54 14.42 -24.31
C ARG A 353 30.41 13.23 -23.36
N ASN A 354 29.20 12.67 -23.28
CA ASN A 354 28.90 11.48 -22.47
C ASN A 354 29.68 10.24 -22.91
N ASP A 355 29.95 10.16 -24.21
CA ASP A 355 30.78 9.17 -24.88
C ASP A 355 32.21 9.14 -24.30
N LEU A 356 32.85 10.31 -24.22
CA LEU A 356 34.23 10.46 -23.76
C LEU A 356 34.34 10.19 -22.25
N ALA A 357 33.39 10.66 -21.44
CA ALA A 357 33.34 10.35 -20.01
C ALA A 357 33.22 8.84 -19.73
N SER A 358 32.41 8.15 -20.54
CA SER A 358 32.25 6.69 -20.45
C SER A 358 33.50 5.95 -20.92
N ALA A 359 34.15 6.45 -21.98
CA ALA A 359 35.40 5.91 -22.50
C ALA A 359 36.53 5.97 -21.46
N ILE A 360 36.73 7.13 -20.83
CA ILE A 360 37.72 7.34 -19.74
C ILE A 360 37.48 6.35 -18.61
N SER A 361 36.22 6.22 -18.16
CA SER A 361 35.86 5.31 -17.06
C SER A 361 36.15 3.84 -17.39
N ARG A 362 36.03 3.45 -18.67
CA ARG A 362 36.25 2.07 -19.13
C ARG A 362 37.73 1.73 -19.34
N LEU A 363 38.54 2.68 -19.80
CA LEU A 363 39.93 2.48 -20.22
C LEU A 363 40.97 2.75 -19.11
N GLY A 364 40.56 2.83 -17.84
CA GLY A 364 41.49 3.02 -16.72
C GLY A 364 41.07 4.09 -15.70
N GLY A 365 40.02 4.86 -16.01
CA GLY A 365 39.44 5.84 -15.11
C GLY A 365 40.12 7.21 -15.17
N TRP A 366 39.56 8.15 -14.40
CA TRP A 366 39.97 9.56 -14.43
C TRP A 366 41.40 9.81 -13.99
N PHE A 367 41.86 9.08 -12.97
CA PHE A 367 43.22 9.22 -12.46
C PHE A 367 44.27 8.81 -13.51
N TYR A 368 44.01 7.72 -14.24
CA TYR A 368 44.87 7.24 -15.32
C TYR A 368 45.07 8.30 -16.41
N PHE A 369 43.97 8.80 -16.98
CA PHE A 369 44.03 9.82 -18.02
C PHE A 369 44.52 11.18 -17.51
N SER A 370 44.30 11.51 -16.23
CA SER A 370 44.90 12.69 -15.63
C SER A 370 46.43 12.61 -15.67
N ASN A 371 47.01 11.47 -15.29
CA ASN A 371 48.47 11.29 -15.30
C ASN A 371 49.05 11.34 -16.72
N ILE A 372 48.39 10.68 -17.67
CA ILE A 372 48.81 10.70 -19.09
C ILE A 372 48.78 12.12 -19.65
N CYS A 373 47.68 12.85 -19.42
CA CYS A 373 47.54 14.21 -19.93
C CYS A 373 48.48 15.20 -19.24
N TYR A 374 48.76 15.04 -17.94
CA TYR A 374 49.72 15.90 -17.22
C TYR A 374 51.13 15.80 -17.79
N LEU A 375 51.59 14.58 -18.12
CA LEU A 375 52.90 14.39 -18.75
C LEU A 375 52.99 15.10 -20.10
N LEU A 376 51.91 15.10 -20.88
CA LEU A 376 51.86 15.76 -22.18
C LEU A 376 51.86 17.29 -22.09
N CYS A 377 51.23 17.88 -21.07
CA CYS A 377 51.17 19.33 -20.90
C CYS A 377 52.52 19.95 -20.45
N TYR A 378 53.32 19.24 -19.66
CA TYR A 378 54.62 19.74 -19.18
C TYR A 378 55.73 19.71 -20.24
N THR A 379 55.56 18.92 -21.31
CA THR A 379 56.61 18.77 -22.34
C THR A 379 56.60 19.92 -23.38
N ILE A 380 55.64 20.85 -23.32
CA ILE A 380 55.49 21.95 -24.31
C ILE A 380 55.98 23.30 -23.75
N ILE A 381 56.38 23.37 -22.48
CA ILE A 381 56.84 24.62 -21.81
C ILE A 381 58.38 24.67 -21.66
N LEU A 382 59.10 23.67 -22.16
CA LEU A 382 60.55 23.65 -22.35
C LEU A 382 60.85 23.75 -23.84
#